data_AF-A0A2R6DYV9-F1
#
_entry.id   AF-A0A2R6DYV9-F1
#
_cell.length_a   1.000
_cell.length_b   1.000
_cell.length_c   1.000
_cell.angle_alpha   90.00
_cell.angle_beta   90.00
_cell.angle_gamma   90.00
#
_symmetry.space_group_name_H-M   'P 1'
#
loop_
_entity.id
_entity.type
_entity.pdbx_description
1 polymer ?
#
loop_
_entity_poly.entity_id
_entity_poly.type
_entity_poly.pdbx_seq_one_letter_code
_entity_poly.pdbx_strand_id
1 'polypeptide(L)' 'MAPPIPFCDTPGQSAIVGVLAGLVGGLGGLALGLQTAGVVAVAAALAFAGNVGAHLLRGDDQFRAAVRQVTRGG' A
#
# COMPACT_ATOMS: atom_id res chain seq x y z
N MET A 1 -11.27 -4.01 -24.53
CA MET A 1 -10.78 -4.89 -23.43
C MET A 1 -9.46 -4.30 -22.98
N ALA A 2 -9.34 -3.86 -21.72
CA ALA A 2 -8.05 -3.37 -21.21
C ALA A 2 -7.07 -4.56 -21.16
N PRO A 3 -5.83 -4.42 -21.67
CA PRO A 3 -4.86 -5.51 -21.63
C PRO A 3 -4.58 -5.92 -20.18
N PRO A 4 -4.36 -7.21 -19.90
CA PRO A 4 -4.00 -7.67 -18.57
C PRO A 4 -2.66 -7.02 -18.18
N ILE A 5 -2.66 -6.25 -17.09
CA ILE A 5 -1.44 -5.65 -16.52
C ILE A 5 -0.58 -6.83 -16.02
N PRO A 6 0.53 -7.20 -16.66
CA PRO A 6 1.02 -8.58 -16.55
C PRO A 6 1.53 -8.93 -15.15
N PHE A 7 2.19 -8.02 -14.44
CA PHE A 7 2.61 -8.17 -13.05
C PHE A 7 2.77 -6.76 -12.47
N CYS A 8 2.73 -6.60 -11.14
CA CYS A 8 3.18 -5.35 -10.53
C CYS A 8 4.65 -5.10 -10.92
N ASP A 9 5.03 -3.88 -11.29
CA ASP A 9 6.43 -3.54 -11.58
C ASP A 9 7.35 -3.84 -10.37
N THR A 10 6.81 -3.76 -9.15
CA THR A 10 7.57 -3.89 -7.90
C THR A 10 6.89 -4.78 -6.84
N PRO A 11 6.66 -6.08 -7.10
CA PRO A 11 5.89 -6.94 -6.19
C PRO A 11 6.63 -7.18 -4.87
N GLY A 12 7.97 -7.28 -4.93
CA GLY A 12 8.81 -7.40 -3.73
C GLY A 12 8.77 -6.15 -2.84
N GLN A 13 8.69 -4.95 -3.43
CA GLN A 13 8.54 -3.71 -2.65
C GLN A 13 7.25 -3.72 -1.84
N SER A 14 6.13 -4.06 -2.47
CA SER A 14 4.84 -4.07 -1.78
C SER A 14 4.78 -5.15 -0.69
N ALA A 15 5.43 -6.29 -0.88
CA ALA A 15 5.58 -7.31 0.16
C ALA A 15 6.38 -6.78 1.36
N ILE A 16 7.52 -6.12 1.12
CA ILE A 16 8.35 -5.53 2.18
C ILE A 16 7.56 -4.45 2.93
N VAL A 17 6.91 -3.52 2.21
CA VAL A 17 6.08 -2.48 2.81
C VAL A 17 4.96 -3.09 3.65
N GLY A 18 4.29 -4.13 3.16
CA GLY A 18 3.23 -4.82 3.88
C GLY A 18 3.72 -5.46 5.18
N VAL A 19 4.87 -6.15 5.16
CA VAL A 19 5.47 -6.75 6.36
C VAL A 19 5.86 -5.67 7.37
N LEU A 20 6.53 -4.60 6.92
CA LEU A 20 6.95 -3.51 7.81
C LEU A 20 5.75 -2.77 8.40
N ALA A 21 4.73 -2.48 7.60
CA ALA A 21 3.51 -1.84 8.07
C ALA A 21 2.74 -2.73 9.05
N GLY A 22 2.69 -4.04 8.81
CA GLY A 22 2.10 -5.02 9.73
C GLY A 22 2.85 -5.07 11.07
N LEU A 23 4.18 -5.10 11.05
CA LEU A 23 4.99 -5.10 12.28
C LEU A 23 4.85 -3.79 13.06
N VAL A 24 5.02 -2.64 12.39
CA VAL A 24 4.95 -1.32 13.03
C VAL A 24 3.53 -1.00 13.50
N GLY A 25 2.52 -1.22 12.66
CA GLY A 25 1.12 -1.00 13.03
C GLY A 25 0.61 -1.99 14.06
N GLY A 26 1.06 -3.24 13.97
CA GLY A 26 0.79 -4.30 14.94
C GLY A 26 1.32 -3.96 16.33
N LEU A 27 2.63 -3.75 16.43
CA LEU A 27 3.29 -3.43 17.70
C LEU A 27 2.81 -2.09 18.26
N GLY A 28 2.70 -1.06 17.41
CA GLY A 28 2.22 0.25 17.81
C GLY A 28 0.77 0.22 18.30
N GLY A 29 -0.12 -0.47 17.57
CA GLY A 29 -1.52 -0.60 17.96
C GLY A 29 -1.70 -1.35 19.27
N LEU A 30 -0.91 -2.42 19.49
CA LEU A 30 -0.89 -3.15 20.76
C LEU A 30 -0.38 -2.27 21.92
N ALA A 31 0.71 -1.53 21.70
CA ALA A 31 1.27 -0.62 22.71
C ALA A 31 0.30 0.50 23.11
N LEU A 32 -0.57 0.92 22.20
CA LEU A 32 -1.61 1.93 22.42
C LEU A 32 -2.92 1.34 22.99
N GLY A 33 -2.97 0.03 23.27
CA GLY A 33 -4.16 -0.62 23.82
C GLY A 33 -5.33 -0.72 22.84
N LEU A 34 -5.06 -0.70 21.53
CA LEU A 34 -6.11 -0.86 20.53
C LEU A 34 -6.63 -2.30 20.50
N GLN A 35 -7.94 -2.43 20.30
CA GLN A 35 -8.54 -3.73 19.98
C GLN A 35 -8.09 -4.19 18.58
N THR A 36 -8.28 -5.47 18.26
CA THR A 36 -7.87 -6.09 16.98
C THR A 36 -8.25 -5.27 15.76
N ALA A 37 -9.49 -4.75 15.71
CA ALA A 37 -9.94 -3.90 14.60
C ALA A 37 -9.12 -2.61 14.46
N GLY A 38 -8.76 -1.97 15.58
CA GLY A 38 -7.91 -0.78 15.59
C GLY A 38 -6.48 -1.07 15.14
N VAL A 39 -5.90 -2.19 15.60
CA VAL A 39 -4.57 -2.64 15.16
C VAL A 39 -4.53 -2.89 13.65
N VAL A 40 -5.54 -3.60 13.13
CA VAL A 40 -5.67 -3.89 11.70
C VAL A 40 -5.84 -2.60 10.90
N ALA A 41 -6.66 -1.66 11.37
CA ALA A 41 -6.87 -0.38 10.70
C ALA A 41 -5.56 0.44 10.61
N VAL A 42 -4.77 0.49 11.69
CA VAL A 42 -3.47 1.18 11.69
C VAL A 42 -2.49 0.51 10.75
N ALA A 43 -2.37 -0.82 10.79
CA ALA A 43 -1.49 -1.56 9.89
C ALA A 43 -1.88 -1.37 8.41
N ALA A 44 -3.18 -1.39 8.11
CA ALA A 44 -3.69 -1.15 6.77
C ALA A 44 -3.40 0.28 6.27
N ALA A 45 -3.61 1.28 7.14
CA ALA A 45 -3.31 2.68 6.82
C ALA A 45 -1.82 2.89 6.53
N LEU A 46 -0.93 2.30 7.34
CA LEU A 46 0.51 2.36 7.12
C LEU A 46 0.92 1.64 5.83
N ALA A 47 0.35 0.48 5.54
CA ALA A 47 0.65 -0.27 4.32
C ALA A 47 0.21 0.50 3.07
N PHE A 48 -0.97 1.14 3.14
CA PHE A 48 -1.47 2.00 2.07
C PHE A 48 -0.56 3.21 1.84
N ALA A 49 -0.27 3.98 2.90
CA ALA A 49 0.58 5.16 2.82
C ALA A 49 2.01 4.81 2.35
N GLY A 50 2.56 3.71 2.86
CA GLY A 50 3.88 3.22 2.47
C GLY A 50 3.95 2.81 1.00
N ASN A 51 2.94 2.12 0.48
CA ASN A 51 2.92 1.74 -0.93
C ASN A 51 2.75 2.95 -1.83
N VAL A 52 1.82 3.85 -1.52
CA VAL A 52 1.62 5.10 -2.28
C VAL A 52 2.91 5.92 -2.29
N GLY A 53 3.53 6.12 -1.12
CA GLY A 53 4.78 6.86 -1.01
C GLY A 53 5.92 6.23 -1.81
N ALA A 54 6.09 4.90 -1.72
CA ALA A 54 7.14 4.20 -2.43
C ALA A 54 6.97 4.26 -3.95
N HIS A 55 5.74 4.08 -4.47
CA HIS A 55 5.46 4.22 -5.89
C HIS A 55 5.63 5.65 -6.41
N LEU A 56 5.28 6.66 -5.61
CA LEU A 56 5.51 8.07 -5.94
C LEU A 56 7.01 8.39 -6.04
N LEU A 57 7.82 7.90 -5.10
CA LEU A 57 9.27 8.13 -5.08
C LEU A 57 10.00 7.40 -6.21
N ARG A 58 9.59 6.17 -6.51
CA ARG A 58 10.20 5.37 -7.59
C ARG A 58 9.72 5.81 -8.97
N GLY A 59 8.50 6.35 -9.05
CA GLY A 59 7.96 6.92 -10.27
C GLY A 59 7.36 5.90 -11.23
N ASP A 60 6.85 4.76 -10.73
CA ASP A 60 6.44 3.61 -11.54
C ASP A 60 5.34 3.94 -12.58
N ASP A 61 5.53 3.45 -13.81
CA ASP A 61 4.63 3.72 -14.93
C ASP A 61 3.25 3.07 -14.74
N GLN A 62 3.20 1.85 -14.19
CA GLN A 62 1.95 1.18 -13.86
C GLN A 62 1.14 1.96 -12.81
N PHE A 63 1.80 2.47 -11.77
CA PHE A 63 1.14 3.29 -10.75
C PHE A 63 0.59 4.59 -11.36
N ARG A 64 1.39 5.29 -12.18
CA ARG A 64 0.94 6.49 -12.90
C ARG A 64 -0.23 6.20 -13.83
N ALA A 65 -0.23 5.05 -14.51
CA ALA A 65 -1.33 4.63 -15.38
C ALA A 65 -2.61 4.38 -14.58
N ALA A 66 -2.52 3.67 -13.45
CA ALA A 66 -3.64 3.43 -12.55
C ALA A 66 -4.23 4.73 -12.00
N VAL A 67 -3.38 5.67 -11.54
CA VAL A 67 -3.81 6.99 -11.07
C VAL A 67 -4.56 7.73 -12.17
N ARG A 68 -4.01 7.79 -13.39
CA ARG A 68 -4.68 8.45 -14.53
C ARG A 68 -6.03 7.82 -14.86
N GLN A 69 -6.16 6.50 -14.73
CA GLN A 69 -7.42 5.80 -14.96
C GLN A 69 -8.48 6.21 -13.94
N VAL A 70 -8.12 6.28 -12.66
CA VAL A 70 -9.04 6.73 -11.60
C VAL A 70 -9.42 8.20 -11.76
N THR A 71 -8.48 9.08 -12.11
CA THR A 71 -8.75 10.52 -12.26
C THR A 71 -9.53 10.88 -13.53
N ARG A 72 -9.43 10.09 -14.61
CA ARG A 72 -10.12 10.35 -15.89
C ARG A 72 -11.41 9.56 -16.07
N GLY A 73 -11.61 8.51 -15.27
CA GLY A 73 -12.76 7.60 -15.34
C GLY A 73 -13.77 7.76 -14.21
N GLY A 74 -13.58 8.74 -13.32
CA GLY A 74 -14.59 9.20 -12.34
C GLY A 74 -15.18 10.52 -12.77
#